data_AF-A0A6L8E686-F1
#
_entry.id   AF-A0A6L8E686-F1
#
_cell.length_a   1.000
_cell.length_b   1.000
_cell.length_c   1.000
_cell.angle_alpha   90.00
_cell.angle_beta   90.00
_cell.angle_gamma   90.00
#
_symmetry.space_group_name_H-M   'P 1'
#
loop_
_entity.id
_entity.type
_entity.pdbx_description
1 polymer ?
#
loop_
_entity_poly.entity_id
_entity_poly.type
_entity_poly.pdbx_seq_one_letter_code
_entity_poly.pdbx_strand_id
1 'polypeptide(L)'
;MMARSARRRDRIELRATPEEKRLLSQAAAYQRLDVTGFIMRAALPAAREAVEQAERIVLTERDTARVLELLENPPEPSPALLAAGRRRRTSP
;
A
#
# COMPACT_ATOMS: atom_id res chain seq x y z
N MET A 1 -21.01 15.16 -2.57
CA MET A 1 -20.21 15.54 -1.39
C MET A 1 -18.83 15.97 -1.87
N MET A 2 -18.61 17.27 -2.09
CA MET A 2 -17.32 17.80 -2.55
C MET A 2 -16.25 17.51 -1.50
N ALA A 3 -15.20 16.78 -1.88
CA ALA A 3 -14.07 16.51 -1.00
C ALA A 3 -13.44 17.84 -0.59
N ARG A 4 -13.35 18.09 0.73
CA ARG A 4 -12.54 19.20 1.26
C ARG A 4 -11.15 19.07 0.66
N SER A 5 -10.69 20.10 -0.05
CA SER A 5 -9.30 20.20 -0.50
C SER A 5 -8.40 20.14 0.73
N ALA A 6 -7.82 18.96 1.01
CA ALA A 6 -6.84 18.81 2.06
C ALA A 6 -5.65 19.72 1.74
N ARG A 7 -5.30 20.60 2.68
CA ARG A 7 -4.19 21.53 2.52
C ARG A 7 -2.90 20.70 2.48
N ARG A 8 -2.17 20.74 1.37
CA ARG A 8 -0.87 20.06 1.23
C ARG A 8 0.15 20.78 2.11
N ARG A 9 0.33 20.29 3.34
CA ARG A 9 1.25 20.85 4.34
C ARG A 9 2.62 20.16 4.33
N ASP A 10 2.64 18.89 3.95
CA ASP A 10 3.86 18.09 3.93
C ASP A 10 4.65 18.34 2.65
N ARG A 11 5.98 18.35 2.76
CA ARG A 11 6.91 18.62 1.66
C ARG A 11 7.60 17.33 1.22
N ILE A 12 7.61 17.09 -0.08
CA ILE A 12 8.37 16.02 -0.73
C ILE A 12 9.54 16.68 -1.44
N GLU A 13 10.77 16.26 -1.12
CA GLU A 13 11.99 16.75 -1.75
C GLU A 13 12.43 15.78 -2.84
N LEU A 14 12.65 16.30 -4.05
CA LEU A 14 13.05 15.51 -5.21
C LEU A 14 14.24 16.19 -5.89
N ARG A 15 15.26 15.41 -6.24
CA ARG A 15 16.35 15.84 -7.11
C ARG A 15 16.10 15.31 -8.51
N ALA A 16 16.36 16.15 -9.51
CA ALA A 16 16.24 15.80 -10.91
C ALA A 16 17.38 16.46 -11.69
N THR A 17 17.82 15.79 -12.74
CA THR A 17 18.69 16.36 -13.76
C THR A 17 17.95 17.45 -14.56
N PRO A 18 18.67 18.35 -15.25
CA PRO A 18 18.06 19.33 -16.14
C PRO A 18 17.15 18.68 -17.20
N GLU A 19 17.57 17.55 -17.75
CA GLU A 19 16.86 16.79 -18.78
C GLU A 19 15.53 16.24 -18.25
N GLU A 20 15.56 15.59 -17.08
CA GLU A 20 14.35 15.09 -16.40
C GLU A 20 13.39 16.23 -16.07
N LYS A 21 13.88 17.35 -15.53
CA LYS A 21 13.05 18.53 -15.24
C LYS A 21 12.39 19.06 -16.52
N ARG A 22 13.13 19.13 -17.63
CA ARG A 22 12.61 19.60 -18.92
C ARG A 22 11.50 18.68 -19.41
N LEU A 23 11.71 17.38 -19.37
CA LEU A 23 10.73 16.38 -19.78
C LEU A 23 9.45 16.46 -18.94
N LEU A 24 9.59 16.48 -17.60
CA LEU A 24 8.46 16.59 -16.68
C LEU A 24 7.67 17.88 -16.89
N SER A 25 8.36 19.01 -17.15
CA SER A 25 7.71 20.30 -17.43
C SER A 25 6.92 20.27 -18.74
N GLN A 26 7.46 19.67 -19.80
CA GLN A 26 6.75 19.51 -21.07
C GLN A 26 5.51 18.62 -20.92
N ALA A 27 5.65 17.48 -20.24
CA ALA A 27 4.56 16.55 -19.99
C ALA A 27 3.44 17.19 -19.15
N ALA A 28 3.81 17.96 -18.11
CA ALA A 28 2.87 18.72 -17.30
C ALA A 28 2.10 19.75 -18.15
N ALA A 29 2.80 20.49 -19.03
CA ALA A 29 2.19 21.46 -19.92
C ALA A 29 1.16 20.82 -20.88
N TYR A 30 1.49 19.66 -21.48
CA TYR A 30 0.56 18.92 -22.34
C TYR A 30 -0.71 18.46 -21.61
N GLN A 31 -0.61 18.18 -20.31
CA GLN A 31 -1.74 17.78 -19.48
C GLN A 31 -2.43 18.95 -18.76
N ARG A 32 -2.00 20.19 -19.00
CA ARG A 32 -2.50 21.40 -18.32
C ARG A 32 -2.36 21.32 -16.80
N LEU A 33 -1.23 20.77 -16.34
CA LEU A 33 -0.84 20.67 -14.93
C LEU A 33 0.45 21.46 -14.70
N ASP A 34 0.73 21.80 -13.45
CA ASP A 34 2.08 22.14 -13.02
C ASP A 34 2.91 20.86 -12.82
N VAL A 35 4.24 21.01 -12.68
CA VAL A 35 5.15 19.86 -12.51
C VAL A 35 4.79 19.03 -11.28
N THR A 36 4.44 19.69 -10.17
CA THR A 36 4.00 19.01 -8.95
C THR A 36 2.73 18.20 -9.18
N GLY A 37 1.71 18.78 -9.82
CA GLY A 37 0.46 18.12 -10.14
C GLY A 37 0.66 16.93 -11.07
N PHE A 38 1.53 17.07 -12.09
CA PHE A 38 1.89 15.97 -12.98
C PHE A 38 2.57 14.82 -12.21
N ILE A 39 3.60 15.13 -11.41
CA ILE A 39 4.32 14.12 -10.62
C ILE A 39 3.36 13.40 -9.67
N MET A 40 2.53 14.13 -8.91
CA MET A 40 1.60 13.52 -7.97
C MET A 40 0.54 12.67 -8.68
N ARG A 41 0.06 13.10 -9.85
CA ARG A 41 -0.90 12.34 -10.66
C ARG A 41 -0.30 11.02 -11.17
N ALA A 42 0.99 11.01 -11.50
CA ALA A 42 1.70 9.81 -11.94
C ALA A 42 2.10 8.90 -10.77
N ALA A 43 2.57 9.46 -9.65
CA ALA A 43 3.14 8.71 -8.54
C ALA A 43 2.09 8.08 -7.62
N LEU A 44 0.96 8.76 -7.36
CA LEU A 44 -0.05 8.26 -6.41
C LEU A 44 -0.69 6.93 -6.82
N PRO A 45 -1.03 6.67 -8.10
CA PRO A 45 -1.52 5.35 -8.51
C PRO A 45 -0.50 4.24 -8.23
N ALA A 46 0.77 4.42 -8.60
CA ALA A 46 1.83 3.45 -8.35
C ALA A 46 2.06 3.21 -6.85
N ALA A 47 2.01 4.27 -6.03
CA ALA A 47 2.13 4.14 -4.59
C ALA A 47 0.97 3.33 -3.98
N ARG A 48 -0.26 3.55 -4.45
CA ARG A 48 -1.43 2.78 -3.99
C ARG A 48 -1.31 1.31 -4.37
N GLU A 49 -0.93 1.03 -5.61
CA GLU A 49 -0.73 -0.34 -6.08
C GLU A 49 0.34 -1.07 -5.26
N ALA A 50 1.47 -0.42 -4.97
CA ALA A 50 2.52 -1.01 -4.14
C ALA A 50 2.04 -1.35 -2.73
N VAL A 51 1.24 -0.47 -2.10
CA VAL A 51 0.64 -0.73 -0.78
C VAL A 51 -0.38 -1.87 -0.86
N GLU A 52 -1.27 -1.85 -1.85
CA GLU A 52 -2.28 -2.90 -2.03
C GLU A 52 -1.65 -4.28 -2.25
N GLN A 53 -0.57 -4.35 -3.05
CA GLN A 53 0.16 -5.60 -3.29
C GLN A 53 0.86 -6.12 -2.03
N ALA A 54 1.38 -5.22 -1.19
CA ALA A 54 2.06 -5.60 0.04
C ALA A 54 1.07 -6.04 1.15
N GLU A 55 -0.11 -5.43 1.20
CA GLU A 55 -1.05 -5.61 2.32
C GLU A 55 -2.19 -6.60 2.01
N ARG A 56 -2.50 -6.86 0.73
CA ARG A 56 -3.65 -7.69 0.35
C ARG A 56 -3.24 -9.10 -0.05
N ILE A 57 -3.75 -10.09 0.69
CA ILE A 57 -3.71 -11.49 0.28
C ILE A 57 -4.96 -11.77 -0.57
N VAL A 58 -4.76 -12.11 -1.85
CA VAL A 58 -5.85 -12.55 -2.73
C VAL A 58 -5.93 -14.08 -2.64
N LEU A 59 -7.07 -14.57 -2.16
CA LEU A 59 -7.33 -16.00 -2.03
C LEU A 59 -8.08 -16.52 -3.26
N THR A 60 -7.82 -17.78 -3.62
CA THR A 60 -8.69 -18.51 -4.56
C THR A 60 -10.04 -18.79 -3.92
N GLU A 61 -11.05 -19.19 -4.69
CA GLU A 61 -12.36 -19.59 -4.13
C GLU A 61 -12.22 -20.72 -3.11
N ARG A 62 -11.39 -21.72 -3.42
CA ARG A 62 -11.08 -22.83 -2.53
C ARG A 62 -10.46 -22.35 -1.22
N ASP A 63 -9.46 -21.48 -1.29
CA ASP A 63 -8.76 -20.97 -0.11
C ASP A 63 -9.67 -20.04 0.70
N THR A 64 -10.54 -19.29 0.03
CA THR A 64 -11.56 -18.45 0.66
C THR A 64 -12.52 -19.30 1.49
N ALA A 65 -13.11 -20.33 0.88
CA ALA A 65 -13.99 -21.26 1.60
C ALA A 65 -13.27 -21.91 2.79
N ARG A 66 -11.99 -22.27 2.62
CA ARG A 66 -11.20 -22.86 3.69
C ARG A 66 -10.93 -21.88 4.84
N VAL A 67 -10.61 -20.62 4.54
CA VAL A 67 -10.38 -19.59 5.56
C VAL A 67 -11.68 -19.28 6.30
N LEU A 68 -12.80 -19.13 5.59
CA LEU A 68 -14.10 -18.89 6.21
C LEU A 68 -14.50 -20.02 7.17
N GLU A 69 -14.37 -21.28 6.74
CA GLU A 69 -14.61 -22.44 7.59
C GLU A 69 -13.75 -22.42 8.87
N LEU A 70 -12.48 -22.04 8.77
CA LEU A 70 -11.58 -21.94 9.93
C LEU A 70 -11.92 -20.76 10.87
N LEU A 71 -12.53 -19.70 10.35
CA LEU A 71 -12.99 -18.56 11.16
C LEU A 71 -14.29 -18.89 11.89
N GLU A 72 -15.20 -19.60 11.24
CA GLU A 72 -16.49 -20.03 11.81
C GLU A 72 -16.31 -21.19 12.79
N ASN A 73 -15.45 -22.16 12.45
CA ASN A 73 -15.19 -23.36 13.23
C ASN A 73 -13.69 -23.47 13.56
N PRO A 74 -13.16 -22.61 14.45
CA PRO A 74 -11.74 -22.61 14.78
C PRO A 74 -11.33 -23.92 15.48
N PRO A 75 -10.34 -24.65 14.97
CA PRO A 75 -9.88 -25.90 15.59
C PRO A 75 -9.04 -25.62 16.84
N GLU A 76 -8.98 -26.61 17.73
CA GLU A 76 -8.09 -26.56 18.89
C GLU A 76 -6.61 -26.39 18.48
N PRO A 77 -5.83 -25.56 19.19
CA PRO A 77 -4.42 -25.36 18.90
C PRO A 77 -3.62 -26.67 18.98
N SER A 78 -2.74 -26.90 18.00
CA SER A 78 -1.89 -28.09 18.02
C SER A 78 -0.90 -28.08 19.20
N PRO A 79 -0.42 -29.25 19.67
CA PRO A 79 0.59 -29.32 20.73
C PRO A 79 1.86 -28.50 20.41
N ALA A 80 2.27 -28.48 19.13
CA ALA A 80 3.40 -27.68 18.67
C ALA A 80 3.15 -26.16 18.80
N LEU A 81 1.94 -25.72 18.46
CA LEU A 81 1.55 -24.31 18.58
C LEU A 81 1.46 -23.87 20.05
N LEU A 82 0.91 -24.72 20.93
CA LEU A 82 0.88 -24.48 22.38
C LEU A 82 2.30 -24.38 22.96
N ALA A 83 3.20 -25.27 22.55
CA ALA A 83 4.60 -25.23 22.98
C ALA A 83 5.32 -23.94 22.50
N ALA A 84 5.05 -23.50 21.27
CA ALA A 84 5.60 -22.25 20.74
C ALA A 84 5.08 -21.00 21.50
N GLY A 85 3.78 -20.96 21.80
CA GLY A 85 3.19 -19.88 22.59
C GLY A 85 3.77 -19.79 24.01
N ARG A 86 4.03 -20.94 24.64
CA ARG A 86 4.73 -21.00 25.95
C ARG A 86 6.15 -20.45 25.86
N ARG A 87 6.94 -20.85 24.86
CA ARG A 87 8.31 -20.32 24.65
C ARG A 87 8.34 -18.80 24.49
N ARG A 88 7.42 -18.23 23.71
CA ARG A 88 7.35 -16.77 23.51
C ARG A 88 7.00 -16.01 24.79
N ARG A 89 6.12 -16.57 25.63
CA ARG A 89 5.72 -15.97 26.92
C ARG A 89 6.81 -16.00 27.98
N THR A 90 7.75 -16.93 27.89
CA THR A 90 8.84 -17.11 28.86
C THR A 90 10.17 -16.53 28.38
N SER A 91 10.18 -15.85 27.23
CA SER A 91 11.36 -15.15 26.71
C SER A 91 11.39 -13.72 27.29
N PRO A 92 12.54 -13.22 27.78
CA PRO A 92 12.66 -11.87 28.34
C PRO A 92 12.44 -10.77 27.28
#